data_AF-A0A4U3B5S1-F1
#
_entry.id   AF-A0A4U3B5S1-F1
#
_cell.length_a   1.000
_cell.length_b   1.000
_cell.length_c   1.000
_cell.angle_alpha   90.00
_cell.angle_beta   90.00
_cell.angle_gamma   90.00
#
_symmetry.space_group_name_H-M   'P 1'
#
loop_
_entity.id
_entity.type
_entity.pdbx_description
1 polymer ?
#
loop_
_entity_poly.entity_id
_entity_poly.type
_entity_poly.pdbx_seq_one_letter_code
_entity_poly.pdbx_strand_id
1 'polypeptide(L)'
;MNKKTKIITLAAVSGGGKTTVTERLSQKLINSKALYFDSYNFDNCPADICKWIDNGANYDEWVLTPLINDIQRSIQDSSLD
;
A
#
# COMPACT_ATOMS: atom_id res chain seq x y z
N MET A 1 7.60 15.61 22.34
CA MET A 1 8.03 14.53 21.42
C MET A 1 7.42 14.83 20.06
N ASN A 2 8.21 14.98 19.01
CA ASN A 2 7.68 15.26 17.67
C ASN A 2 7.04 13.96 17.16
N LYS A 3 5.72 13.85 17.23
CA LYS A 3 5.00 12.69 16.68
C LYS A 3 5.12 12.79 15.16
N LYS A 4 5.63 11.71 14.55
CA LYS A 4 5.72 11.57 13.10
C LYS A 4 4.93 10.34 12.73
N THR A 5 4.03 10.47 11.75
CA THR A 5 3.29 9.36 11.16
C THR A 5 4.26 8.24 10.78
N LYS A 6 3.93 7.02 11.22
CA LYS A 6 4.73 5.82 10.93
C LYS A 6 4.06 5.06 9.79
N ILE A 7 4.86 4.70 8.78
CA ILE A 7 4.41 3.88 7.66
C ILE A 7 4.85 2.44 7.93
N ILE A 8 3.90 1.51 7.85
CA ILE A 8 4.13 0.07 8.01
C ILE A 8 3.73 -0.60 6.71
N THR A 9 4.67 -1.25 6.04
CA THR A 9 4.41 -2.03 4.82
C THR A 9 4.25 -3.50 5.17
N LEU A 10 3.18 -4.13 4.67
CA LEU A 10 2.91 -5.56 4.84
C LEU A 10 2.98 -6.25 3.49
N ALA A 11 4.05 -7.02 3.27
CA ALA A 11 4.31 -7.72 2.02
C ALA A 11 4.42 -9.24 2.24
N ALA A 12 3.73 -10.01 1.42
CA ALA A 12 3.74 -11.46 1.37
C ALA A 12 3.03 -11.92 0.09
N VAL A 13 3.23 -13.18 -0.32
CA VAL A 13 2.47 -13.81 -1.42
C VAL A 13 0.97 -13.88 -1.10
N SER A 14 0.14 -14.16 -2.10
CA SER A 14 -1.29 -14.43 -1.89
C SER A 14 -1.47 -15.57 -0.89
N GLY A 15 -2.46 -15.46 0.01
CA GLY A 15 -2.66 -16.40 1.12
C GLY A 15 -1.70 -16.23 2.32
N GLY A 16 -0.70 -15.35 2.24
CA GLY A 16 0.26 -15.11 3.34
C GLY A 16 -0.29 -14.34 4.55
N GLY A 17 -1.60 -14.14 4.66
CA GLY A 17 -2.24 -13.52 5.83
C GLY A 17 -2.15 -11.99 5.93
N LYS A 18 -1.71 -11.28 4.87
CA LYS A 18 -1.57 -9.80 4.86
C LYS A 18 -2.82 -9.09 5.36
N THR A 19 -3.96 -9.35 4.73
CA THR A 19 -5.24 -8.70 5.05
C THR A 19 -5.64 -8.92 6.50
N THR A 20 -5.50 -10.15 7.00
CA THR A 20 -5.80 -10.48 8.40
C THR A 20 -4.91 -9.71 9.38
N VAL A 21 -3.60 -9.59 9.09
CA VAL A 21 -2.68 -8.81 9.94
C VAL A 21 -3.02 -7.32 9.87
N THR A 22 -3.29 -6.77 8.69
CA THR A 22 -3.67 -5.37 8.50
C THR A 22 -4.92 -5.02 9.32
N GLU A 23 -5.99 -5.80 9.19
CA GLU A 23 -7.26 -5.55 9.89
C GLU A 23 -7.07 -5.59 11.42
N ARG A 24 -6.32 -6.58 11.92
CA ARG A 24 -6.02 -6.71 13.35
C ARG A 24 -5.15 -5.56 13.86
N LEU A 25 -4.22 -5.06 13.05
CA LEU A 25 -3.42 -3.88 13.39
C LEU A 25 -4.29 -2.62 13.42
N SER A 26 -5.16 -2.41 12.43
CA SER A 26 -6.06 -1.25 12.39
C SER A 26 -7.04 -1.21 13.56
N GLN A 27 -7.46 -2.36 14.08
CA GLN A 27 -8.26 -2.44 15.31
C GLN A 27 -7.48 -2.06 16.57
N LYS A 28 -6.17 -2.34 16.61
CA LYS A 28 -5.31 -2.06 17.78
C LYS A 28 -4.69 -0.67 17.74
N LEU A 29 -4.41 -0.16 16.56
CA LEU A 29 -3.82 1.15 16.31
C LEU A 29 -4.94 2.13 15.97
N ILE A 30 -5.51 2.73 17.02
CA ILE A 30 -6.73 3.56 16.96
C ILE A 30 -6.56 4.77 16.02
N ASN A 31 -5.32 5.24 15.83
CA ASN A 31 -5.01 6.33 14.93
C ASN A 31 -4.22 5.85 13.70
N SER A 32 -4.82 4.92 12.95
CA SER A 32 -4.18 4.35 11.77
C SER A 32 -5.14 4.24 10.60
N LYS A 33 -4.57 4.26 9.39
CA LYS A 33 -5.28 4.08 8.14
C LYS A 33 -4.66 2.92 7.37
N ALA A 34 -5.48 1.98 6.94
CA ALA A 34 -5.06 0.90 6.05
C ALA A 34 -5.21 1.35 4.59
N LEU A 35 -4.16 1.17 3.79
CA LEU A 35 -4.17 1.33 2.35
C LEU A 35 -3.90 -0.05 1.72
N TYR A 36 -4.76 -0.47 0.79
CA TYR A 36 -4.68 -1.78 0.16
C TYR A 36 -4.30 -1.62 -1.31
N PHE A 37 -3.17 -2.20 -1.74
CA PHE A 37 -2.62 -2.01 -3.08
C PHE A 37 -3.59 -2.43 -4.19
N ASP A 38 -4.34 -3.51 -3.98
CA ASP A 38 -5.35 -4.05 -4.89
C ASP A 38 -6.63 -3.20 -4.99
N SER A 39 -6.82 -2.24 -4.08
CA SER A 39 -7.95 -1.28 -4.15
C SER A 39 -7.66 -0.08 -5.07
N TYR A 40 -6.44 0.03 -5.59
CA TYR A 40 -6.05 1.10 -6.51
C TYR A 40 -6.13 0.63 -7.96
N ASN A 41 -6.66 1.50 -8.81
CA ASN A 41 -6.49 1.37 -10.26
C ASN A 41 -5.24 2.14 -10.66
N PHE A 42 -4.20 1.41 -11.06
CA PHE A 42 -2.95 1.99 -11.54
C PHE A 42 -2.97 2.10 -13.05
N ASP A 43 -2.55 3.26 -13.56
CA ASP A 43 -2.28 3.42 -14.99
C ASP A 43 -1.13 2.48 -15.38
N ASN A 44 -1.24 1.89 -16.57
CA ASN A 44 -0.28 0.90 -17.10
C ASN A 44 -0.09 -0.37 -16.25
N CYS A 45 -1.06 -0.72 -15.39
CA CYS A 45 -1.08 -2.04 -14.75
C CYS A 45 -1.03 -3.14 -15.83
N PRO A 46 -0.09 -4.10 -15.75
CA PRO A 46 0.00 -5.16 -16.74
C PRO A 46 -1.30 -5.95 -16.81
N ALA A 47 -1.89 -6.04 -18.01
CA ALA A 47 -3.10 -6.82 -18.24
C ALA A 47 -2.88 -8.33 -18.00
N ASP A 48 -1.65 -8.79 -18.21
CA ASP A 48 -1.21 -10.15 -17.94
C ASP A 48 0.05 -10.12 -17.08
N ILE A 49 -0.12 -10.40 -15.79
CA ILE A 49 0.96 -10.42 -14.80
C ILE A 49 1.97 -11.52 -15.12
N CYS A 50 1.54 -12.68 -15.64
CA CYS A 50 2.45 -13.77 -15.97
C CYS A 50 3.37 -13.36 -17.12
N LYS A 51 2.81 -12.81 -18.19
CA LYS A 51 3.59 -12.28 -19.32
C LYS A 51 4.53 -11.15 -18.89
N TRP A 52 4.09 -10.28 -17.97
CA TRP A 52 4.93 -9.21 -17.44
C TRP A 52 6.13 -9.76 -16.65
N ILE A 53 5.94 -10.82 -15.86
CA ILE A 53 7.03 -11.53 -15.19
C ILE A 53 7.99 -12.14 -16.23
N ASP A 54 7.45 -12.82 -17.24
CA ASP A 54 8.26 -13.45 -18.31
C ASP A 54 9.08 -12.41 -19.10
N ASN A 55 8.57 -11.18 -19.22
CA ASN A 55 9.26 -10.06 -19.86
C ASN A 55 10.29 -9.36 -18.96
N GLY A 56 10.54 -9.88 -17.75
CA GLY A 56 11.57 -9.37 -16.83
C GLY A 56 11.05 -8.52 -15.68
N ALA A 57 9.73 -8.40 -15.50
CA ALA A 57 9.10 -7.74 -14.35
C ALA A 57 9.60 -6.31 -14.08
N ASN A 58 9.60 -5.45 -15.11
CA ASN A 58 10.03 -4.06 -14.96
C ASN A 58 9.06 -3.26 -14.07
N TYR A 59 9.45 -3.02 -12.82
CA TYR A 59 8.62 -2.30 -11.83
C TYR A 59 8.38 -0.84 -12.19
N ASP A 60 9.24 -0.20 -12.99
CA ASP A 60 9.08 1.20 -13.40
C ASP A 60 7.89 1.41 -14.35
N GLU A 61 7.30 0.33 -14.88
CA GLU A 61 6.07 0.38 -15.68
C GLU A 61 4.84 0.69 -14.82
N TRP A 62 4.90 0.45 -13.52
CA TRP A 62 3.79 0.72 -12.60
C TRP A 62 3.74 2.19 -12.21
N VAL A 63 2.71 2.89 -12.66
CA VAL A 63 2.48 4.28 -12.28
C VAL A 63 1.71 4.34 -10.95
N LEU A 64 2.45 4.41 -9.83
CA LEU A 64 1.90 4.33 -8.46
C LEU A 64 1.37 5.67 -7.91
N THR A 65 1.23 6.69 -8.75
CA THR A 65 0.78 8.04 -8.40
C THR A 65 -0.41 8.09 -7.42
N PRO A 66 -1.51 7.33 -7.58
CA PRO A 66 -2.63 7.43 -6.65
C PRO A 66 -2.27 6.95 -5.23
N LEU A 67 -1.48 5.89 -5.10
CA LEU A 67 -1.01 5.39 -3.80
C LEU A 67 -0.03 6.37 -3.14
N ILE A 68 0.90 6.93 -3.93
CA ILE A 68 1.86 7.94 -3.44
C ILE A 68 1.11 9.14 -2.86
N ASN A 69 0.10 9.64 -3.57
CA ASN A 69 -0.70 10.78 -3.12
C ASN A 69 -1.42 10.50 -1.80
N ASP A 70 -1.99 9.31 -1.62
CA ASP A 70 -2.69 8.95 -0.39
C ASP A 70 -1.73 8.76 0.80
N ILE A 71 -0.53 8.21 0.56
CA ILE A 71 0.52 8.13 1.59
C ILE A 71 0.94 9.54 2.03
N GLN A 72 1.20 10.44 1.08
CA GLN A 72 1.59 11.83 1.37
C GLN A 72 0.50 12.57 2.16
N ARG A 73 -0.77 12.42 1.76
CA ARG A 73 -1.90 12.96 2.51
C ARG A 73 -1.93 12.44 3.94
N SER A 74 -1.74 11.14 4.14
CA SER A 74 -1.74 10.51 5.48
C SER A 74 -0.57 10.97 6.35
N ILE A 75 0.57 11.34 5.76
CA ILE A 75 1.71 11.90 6.49
C ILE A 75 1.45 13.36 6.92
N GLN A 76 0.70 14.11 6.11
CA GLN A 76 0.35 15.52 6.37
C GLN A 76 -0.91 15.68 7.24
N ASP A 77 -1.68 14.61 7.42
CA ASP A 77 -2.92 14.61 8.18
C ASP A 77 -2.64 14.68 9.69
N SER A 78 -2.80 15.88 10.26
CA SER A 78 -2.65 16.15 11.69
C SER A 78 -3.77 15.57 12.56
N SER A 79 -4.83 14.99 11.97
CA SER A 79 -5.84 14.24 12.72
C SER A 79 -5.34 12.84 13.13
N LEU A 80 -4.24 12.37 12.50
CA LEU A 80 -3.58 11.10 12.81
C LEU A 80 -2.53 11.19 13.96
N ASP A 81 -2.50 12.29 14.72
CA ASP A 81 -1.61 12.51 15.88
C ASP A 81 -2.15 12.08 17.25
#